data_AF-A0A917VWQ0-F1
#
_entry.id   AF-A0A917VWQ0-F1
#
_cell.length_a   1.000
_cell.length_b   1.000
_cell.length_c   1.000
_cell.angle_alpha   90.00
_cell.angle_beta   90.00
_cell.angle_gamma   90.00
#
_symmetry.space_group_name_H-M   'P 1'
#
loop_
_entity.id
_entity.type
_entity.pdbx_description
1 polymer ?
#
loop_
_entity_poly.entity_id
_entity_poly.type
_entity_poly.pdbx_seq_one_letter_code
_entity_poly.pdbx_strand_id
1 'polypeptide(L)'
;MITEYIRYRVSDPAAFEDAYRRAAVSLQSSPYCRTYDLDRCVEDPGTYILRLTWTSASDHLEKFRDSPQFRAFFAEIKDYVTGIEEMRHYEPVALVPSLYEWAGGAPAFERLFSAFYDRVPEDPVLAPVFEGMHPDHAKHVAAWLGEVFGGPTVYSDRHGGHQHMISRHRGRALTEEQRQRWMSLLIDTADQVGLPADAEFRSAFVGYLEWGTRMALLFSGPDAPDSAGEPTPAWGWGEVRPWPRG
;
A
#
# COMPACT_ATOMS: atom_id res chain seq x y z
N MET A 1 -8.99 2.24 8.36
CA MET A 1 -9.53 1.06 7.64
C MET A 1 -10.43 0.31 8.60
N ILE A 2 -11.57 -0.18 8.13
CA ILE A 2 -12.51 -0.99 8.94
C ILE A 2 -12.95 -2.18 8.11
N THR A 3 -13.13 -3.34 8.74
CA THR A 3 -13.67 -4.54 8.09
C THR A 3 -15.11 -4.75 8.51
N GLU A 4 -15.99 -4.95 7.56
CA GLU A 4 -17.37 -5.34 7.81
C GLU A 4 -17.55 -6.82 7.50
N TYR A 5 -18.12 -7.56 8.44
CA TYR A 5 -18.58 -8.92 8.22
C TYR A 5 -20.10 -8.93 8.20
N ILE A 6 -20.66 -9.52 7.14
CA ILE A 6 -22.08 -9.75 7.00
C ILE A 6 -22.30 -11.25 6.87
N ARG A 7 -23.00 -11.82 7.86
CA ARG A 7 -23.40 -13.23 7.85
C ARG A 7 -24.80 -13.34 7.28
N TYR A 8 -24.95 -14.15 6.24
CA TYR A 8 -26.24 -14.45 5.62
C TYR A 8 -26.66 -15.88 5.91
N ARG A 9 -27.98 -16.08 6.03
CA ARG A 9 -28.66 -17.34 5.75
C ARG A 9 -29.56 -17.16 4.53
N VAL A 10 -29.35 -18.00 3.52
CA VAL A 10 -30.04 -17.94 2.22
C VAL A 10 -30.69 -19.27 1.89
N SER A 11 -31.85 -19.20 1.24
CA SER A 11 -32.60 -20.39 0.77
C SER A 11 -32.22 -20.81 -0.64
N ASP A 12 -31.69 -19.89 -1.46
CA ASP A 12 -31.23 -20.14 -2.83
C ASP A 12 -29.78 -19.67 -3.01
N PRO A 13 -28.80 -20.55 -2.71
CA PRO A 13 -27.37 -20.29 -2.88
C PRO A 13 -26.99 -19.80 -4.29
N ALA A 14 -27.57 -20.39 -5.34
CA ALA A 14 -27.19 -20.08 -6.71
C ALA A 14 -27.64 -18.66 -7.12
N ALA A 15 -28.90 -18.33 -6.81
CA ALA A 15 -29.42 -16.99 -7.07
C ALA A 15 -28.70 -15.91 -6.24
N PHE A 16 -28.31 -16.24 -5.01
CA PHE A 16 -27.56 -15.33 -4.14
C PHE A 16 -26.16 -15.04 -4.70
N GLU A 17 -25.43 -16.07 -5.12
CA GLU A 17 -24.13 -15.92 -5.76
C GLU A 17 -24.21 -15.09 -7.06
N ASP A 18 -25.22 -15.34 -7.90
CA ASP A 18 -25.45 -14.55 -9.12
C ASP A 18 -25.76 -13.08 -8.82
N ALA A 19 -26.55 -12.81 -7.78
CA ALA A 19 -26.82 -11.45 -7.34
C ALA A 19 -25.53 -10.75 -6.88
N TYR A 20 -24.68 -11.42 -6.10
CA TYR A 20 -23.41 -10.85 -5.65
C TYR A 20 -22.39 -10.66 -6.77
N ARG A 21 -22.37 -11.52 -7.80
CA ARG A 21 -21.55 -11.29 -9.00
C ARG A 21 -21.92 -9.98 -9.70
N ARG A 22 -23.22 -9.64 -9.76
CA ARG A 22 -23.68 -8.34 -10.32
C ARG A 22 -23.38 -7.18 -9.37
N ALA A 23 -23.62 -7.36 -8.07
CA ALA A 23 -23.39 -6.35 -7.05
C ALA A 23 -21.90 -5.95 -6.92
N ALA A 24 -20.98 -6.89 -7.16
CA ALA A 24 -19.53 -6.69 -7.10
C ALA A 24 -19.03 -5.56 -8.02
N VAL A 25 -19.69 -5.29 -9.15
CA VAL A 25 -19.36 -4.18 -10.06
C VAL A 25 -19.46 -2.82 -9.35
N SER A 26 -20.46 -2.67 -8.47
CA SER A 26 -20.65 -1.44 -7.69
C SER A 26 -19.60 -1.30 -6.58
N LEU A 27 -19.19 -2.40 -5.97
CA LEU A 27 -18.12 -2.41 -4.97
C LEU A 27 -16.76 -2.09 -5.61
N GLN A 28 -16.46 -2.68 -6.77
CA GLN A 28 -15.21 -2.47 -7.48
C GLN A 28 -15.02 -1.03 -7.96
N SER A 29 -16.10 -0.34 -8.35
CA SER A 29 -16.06 1.06 -8.80
C SER A 29 -16.13 2.09 -7.67
N SER A 30 -16.31 1.64 -6.43
CA SER A 30 -16.40 2.54 -5.27
C SER A 30 -15.01 3.02 -4.84
N PRO A 31 -14.78 4.33 -4.64
CA PRO A 31 -13.53 4.83 -4.08
C PRO A 31 -13.37 4.51 -2.59
N TYR A 32 -14.44 4.06 -1.93
CA TYR A 32 -14.49 3.78 -0.49
C TYR A 32 -14.29 2.30 -0.17
N CYS A 33 -14.67 1.39 -1.09
CA CYS A 33 -14.49 -0.05 -0.92
C CYS A 33 -13.09 -0.46 -1.38
N ARG A 34 -12.31 -1.06 -0.49
CA ARG A 34 -10.93 -1.48 -0.74
C ARG A 34 -10.85 -2.91 -1.26
N THR A 35 -11.54 -3.83 -0.61
CA THR A 35 -11.58 -5.26 -0.97
C THR A 35 -12.91 -5.85 -0.57
N TYR A 36 -13.27 -6.97 -1.19
CA TYR A 36 -14.43 -7.76 -0.82
C TYR A 36 -14.20 -9.23 -1.17
N ASP A 37 -14.78 -10.12 -0.37
CA ASP A 37 -14.80 -11.57 -0.60
C ASP A 37 -16.09 -12.16 -0.02
N LEU A 38 -16.61 -13.19 -0.68
CA LEU A 38 -17.83 -13.88 -0.27
C LEU A 38 -17.53 -15.37 -0.15
N ASP A 39 -17.59 -15.86 1.08
CA ASP A 39 -17.33 -17.26 1.41
C ASP A 39 -18.62 -17.99 1.73
N ARG A 40 -18.78 -19.18 1.15
CA ARG A 40 -19.84 -20.12 1.50
C ARG A 40 -19.34 -21.09 2.56
N CYS A 41 -20.11 -21.28 3.63
CA CYS A 41 -19.82 -22.31 4.61
C CYS A 41 -19.98 -23.70 3.97
N VAL A 42 -18.96 -24.56 4.10
CA VAL A 42 -19.00 -25.91 3.51
C VAL A 42 -19.80 -26.88 4.37
N GLU A 43 -19.88 -26.61 5.68
CA GLU A 43 -20.67 -27.38 6.65
C GLU A 43 -22.15 -27.01 6.63
N ASP A 44 -22.49 -25.78 6.21
CA ASP A 44 -23.85 -25.28 6.07
C ASP A 44 -23.96 -24.43 4.78
N PRO A 45 -24.24 -25.06 3.62
CA PRO A 45 -24.22 -24.39 2.32
C PRO A 45 -25.24 -23.25 2.15
N GLY A 46 -26.22 -23.13 3.06
CA GLY A 46 -27.14 -21.99 3.12
C GLY A 46 -26.56 -20.78 3.88
N THR A 47 -25.38 -20.89 4.47
CA THR A 47 -24.72 -19.82 5.23
C THR A 47 -23.54 -19.24 4.46
N TYR A 48 -23.48 -17.92 4.42
CA TYR A 48 -22.40 -17.17 3.76
C TYR A 48 -21.83 -16.10 4.69
N ILE A 49 -20.55 -15.79 4.50
CA ILE A 49 -19.89 -14.62 5.09
C ILE A 49 -19.42 -13.73 3.95
N LEU A 50 -19.94 -12.51 3.91
CA LEU A 50 -19.38 -11.44 3.09
C LEU A 50 -18.42 -10.63 3.96
N ARG A 51 -17.17 -10.52 3.53
CA ARG A 51 -16.20 -9.60 4.10
C ARG A 51 -16.01 -8.42 3.18
N LEU A 52 -16.12 -7.22 3.72
CA LEU A 52 -15.84 -5.96 3.02
C LEU A 52 -14.79 -5.19 3.80
N THR A 53 -13.83 -4.60 3.09
CA THR A 53 -12.88 -3.67 3.72
C THR A 53 -13.12 -2.27 3.19
N TRP A 54 -13.32 -1.32 4.10
CA TRP A 54 -13.60 0.06 3.80
C TRP A 54 -12.43 0.97 4.18
N THR A 55 -12.30 2.11 3.50
CA THR A 55 -11.32 3.15 3.86
C THR A 55 -11.47 3.58 5.32
N SER A 56 -12.70 3.81 5.78
CA SER A 56 -13.06 4.08 7.18
C SER A 56 -14.54 3.75 7.45
N ALA A 57 -14.94 3.74 8.72
CA ALA A 57 -16.35 3.56 9.10
C ALA A 57 -17.24 4.71 8.60
N SER A 58 -16.78 5.96 8.70
CA SER A 58 -17.51 7.13 8.17
C SER A 58 -17.62 7.07 6.64
N ASP A 59 -16.55 6.73 5.91
CA ASP A 59 -16.63 6.62 4.45
C ASP A 59 -17.65 5.57 4.00
N HIS A 60 -17.77 4.46 4.73
CA HIS A 60 -18.83 3.49 4.47
C HIS A 60 -20.21 4.06 4.83
N LEU A 61 -20.41 4.42 6.09
CA LEU A 61 -21.73 4.71 6.66
C LEU A 61 -22.34 6.03 6.16
N GLU A 62 -21.53 6.97 5.70
CA GLU A 62 -21.98 8.28 5.23
C GLU A 62 -21.78 8.41 3.73
N LYS A 63 -20.57 8.15 3.22
CA LYS A 63 -20.25 8.47 1.82
C LYS A 63 -20.70 7.40 0.84
N PHE A 64 -20.41 6.12 1.11
CA PHE A 64 -20.84 5.03 0.24
C PHE A 64 -22.36 4.89 0.28
N ARG A 65 -22.97 4.91 1.46
CA ARG A 65 -24.43 4.76 1.61
C ARG A 65 -25.25 5.82 0.85
N ASP A 66 -24.72 7.03 0.66
CA ASP A 66 -25.38 8.08 -0.12
C ASP A 66 -25.06 8.01 -1.63
N SER A 67 -24.17 7.11 -2.04
CA SER A 67 -23.61 7.09 -3.39
C SER A 67 -24.49 6.37 -4.43
N PRO A 68 -24.29 6.65 -5.73
CA PRO A 68 -24.89 5.86 -6.81
C PRO A 68 -24.51 4.38 -6.76
N GLN A 69 -23.28 4.08 -6.34
CA GLN A 69 -22.77 2.71 -6.21
C GLN A 69 -23.57 1.94 -5.14
N PHE A 70 -23.90 2.54 -3.99
CA PHE A 70 -24.75 1.86 -3.00
C PHE A 70 -26.15 1.59 -3.55
N ARG A 71 -26.76 2.53 -4.27
CA ARG A 71 -28.10 2.31 -4.86
C ARG A 71 -28.10 1.14 -5.85
N ALA A 72 -27.08 1.05 -6.70
CA ALA A 72 -26.91 -0.05 -7.64
C ALA A 72 -26.61 -1.39 -6.91
N PHE A 73 -25.72 -1.37 -5.92
CA PHE A 73 -25.41 -2.52 -5.08
C PHE A 73 -26.67 -3.05 -4.37
N PHE A 74 -27.39 -2.17 -3.68
CA PHE A 74 -28.58 -2.52 -2.90
C PHE A 74 -29.70 -3.06 -3.79
N ALA A 75 -29.87 -2.54 -5.01
CA ALA A 75 -30.86 -3.06 -5.95
C ALA A 75 -30.69 -4.55 -6.26
N GLU A 76 -29.44 -5.04 -6.28
CA GLU A 76 -29.11 -6.45 -6.52
C GLU A 76 -29.30 -7.33 -5.28
N ILE A 77 -29.04 -6.81 -4.08
CA ILE A 77 -28.98 -7.63 -2.85
C ILE A 77 -30.18 -7.44 -1.90
N LYS A 78 -31.09 -6.50 -2.19
CA LYS A 78 -32.22 -6.14 -1.32
C LYS A 78 -33.08 -7.33 -0.89
N ASP A 79 -33.23 -8.33 -1.75
CA ASP A 79 -34.10 -9.50 -1.49
C ASP A 79 -33.48 -10.44 -0.43
N TYR A 80 -32.19 -10.31 -0.14
CA TYR A 80 -31.46 -11.13 0.84
C TYR A 80 -31.23 -10.43 2.18
N VAL A 81 -31.69 -9.18 2.34
CA VAL A 81 -31.50 -8.39 3.57
C VAL A 81 -32.14 -9.05 4.79
N THR A 82 -33.28 -9.72 4.60
CA THR A 82 -33.97 -10.47 5.67
C THR A 82 -33.20 -11.72 6.12
N GLY A 83 -32.27 -12.21 5.30
CA GLY A 83 -31.38 -13.31 5.62
C GLY A 83 -30.13 -12.90 6.39
N ILE A 84 -29.94 -11.62 6.72
CA ILE A 84 -28.77 -11.14 7.45
C ILE A 84 -28.90 -11.53 8.94
N GLU A 85 -27.99 -12.38 9.40
CA GLU A 85 -27.88 -12.80 10.80
C GLU A 85 -26.91 -11.94 11.60
N GLU A 86 -25.93 -11.35 10.93
CA GLU A 86 -24.95 -10.44 11.50
C GLU A 86 -24.51 -9.41 10.46
N MET A 87 -24.33 -8.16 10.88
CA MET A 87 -23.72 -7.09 10.09
C MET A 87 -23.00 -6.17 11.06
N ARG A 88 -21.68 -6.28 11.13
CA ARG A 88 -20.86 -5.57 12.13
C ARG A 88 -19.54 -5.11 11.54
N HIS A 89 -19.06 -3.99 12.07
CA HIS A 89 -17.75 -3.41 11.77
C HIS A 89 -16.74 -3.80 12.83
N TYR A 90 -15.55 -4.18 12.38
CA TYR A 90 -14.44 -4.65 13.19
C TYR A 90 -13.16 -3.93 12.79
N GLU A 91 -12.38 -3.55 13.79
CA GLU A 91 -11.03 -3.04 13.56
C GLU A 91 -10.07 -4.23 13.41
N PRO A 92 -9.25 -4.27 12.35
CA PRO A 92 -8.25 -5.31 12.22
C PRO A 92 -7.21 -5.16 13.32
N VAL A 93 -6.93 -6.25 14.03
CA VAL A 93 -5.81 -6.32 14.98
C VAL A 93 -4.61 -6.88 14.23
N ALA A 94 -3.56 -6.07 14.09
CA ALA A 94 -2.31 -6.52 13.48
C ALA A 94 -1.64 -7.57 14.38
N LEU A 95 -1.52 -8.79 13.86
CA LEU A 95 -0.86 -9.91 14.57
C LEU A 95 0.61 -10.07 14.14
N VAL A 96 0.98 -9.47 13.01
CA VAL A 96 2.34 -9.45 12.48
C VAL A 96 2.85 -8.02 12.59
N PRO A 97 4.09 -7.80 13.09
CA PRO A 97 4.67 -6.47 13.13
C PRO A 97 4.80 -5.91 11.72
N SER A 98 4.76 -4.59 11.59
CA SER A 98 5.12 -3.91 10.35
C SER A 98 6.58 -4.18 9.96
N LEU A 99 6.93 -3.97 8.70
CA LEU A 99 8.34 -4.04 8.26
C LEU A 99 9.20 -3.02 9.01
N TYR A 100 8.62 -1.86 9.35
CA TYR A 100 9.28 -0.83 10.14
C TYR A 100 9.65 -1.33 11.53
N GLU A 101 8.69 -1.91 12.25
CA GLU A 101 8.91 -2.46 13.59
C GLU A 101 9.90 -3.62 13.56
N TRP A 102 9.75 -4.54 12.58
CA TRP A 102 10.66 -5.67 12.41
C TRP A 102 12.10 -5.25 12.13
N ALA A 103 12.29 -4.20 11.32
CA ALA A 103 13.61 -3.64 11.04
C ALA A 103 14.29 -3.01 12.28
N GLY A 104 13.53 -2.72 13.34
CA GLY A 104 14.02 -2.01 14.52
C GLY A 104 13.66 -0.51 14.56
N GLY A 105 12.65 -0.10 13.81
CA GLY A 105 12.08 1.25 13.82
C GLY A 105 13.02 2.33 13.27
N ALA A 106 12.75 3.59 13.63
CA ALA A 106 13.49 4.76 13.15
C ALA A 106 15.01 4.62 13.29
N PRO A 107 15.56 4.14 14.42
CA PRO A 107 17.00 3.99 14.56
C PRO A 107 17.62 3.08 13.49
N ALA A 108 16.91 2.06 13.01
CA ALA A 108 17.42 1.18 11.97
C ALA A 108 17.49 1.87 10.60
N PHE A 109 16.44 2.59 10.20
CA PHE A 109 16.44 3.33 8.93
C PHE A 109 17.40 4.52 8.95
N GLU A 110 17.52 5.22 10.07
CA GLU A 110 18.50 6.31 10.24
C GLU A 110 19.93 5.78 10.08
N ARG A 111 20.26 4.64 10.72
CA ARG A 111 21.57 3.99 10.53
C ARG A 111 21.80 3.55 9.09
N LEU A 112 20.80 2.91 8.47
CA LEU A 112 20.86 2.45 7.09
C LEU A 112 21.16 3.60 6.13
N PHE A 113 20.36 4.65 6.15
CA PHE A 113 20.52 5.74 5.19
C PHE A 113 21.69 6.65 5.50
N SER A 114 22.09 6.82 6.77
CA SER A 114 23.36 7.49 7.08
C SER A 114 24.53 6.75 6.42
N ALA A 115 24.66 5.44 6.68
CA ALA A 115 25.74 4.64 6.12
C ALA A 115 25.70 4.55 4.59
N PHE A 116 24.49 4.49 4.00
CA PHE A 116 24.32 4.47 2.55
C PHE A 116 24.81 5.78 1.91
N TYR A 117 24.34 6.92 2.43
CA TYR A 117 24.70 8.23 1.87
C TYR A 117 26.13 8.66 2.19
N ASP A 118 26.78 8.10 3.21
CA ASP A 118 28.22 8.23 3.42
C ASP A 118 29.03 7.57 2.30
N ARG A 119 28.51 6.49 1.69
CA ARG A 119 29.16 5.74 0.59
C ARG A 119 28.87 6.31 -0.80
N VAL A 120 27.74 6.99 -0.98
CA VAL A 120 27.30 7.52 -2.28
C VAL A 120 28.35 8.40 -2.98
N PRO A 121 29.07 9.32 -2.30
CA PRO A 121 30.12 10.13 -2.93
C PRO A 121 31.31 9.34 -3.48
N GLU A 122 31.53 8.12 -2.98
CA GLU A 122 32.61 7.23 -3.43
C GLU A 122 32.21 6.41 -4.66
N ASP A 123 30.93 6.40 -5.01
CA ASP A 123 30.39 5.62 -6.12
C ASP A 123 30.38 6.44 -7.42
N PRO A 124 31.11 6.03 -8.48
CA PRO A 124 31.25 6.84 -9.69
C PRO A 124 29.94 7.01 -10.48
N VAL A 125 28.96 6.11 -10.30
CA VAL A 125 27.65 6.18 -10.98
C VAL A 125 26.69 7.07 -10.20
N LEU A 126 26.72 7.00 -8.86
CA LEU A 126 25.78 7.72 -8.01
C LEU A 126 26.27 9.09 -7.56
N ALA A 127 27.58 9.30 -7.40
CA ALA A 127 28.13 10.58 -6.93
C ALA A 127 27.63 11.79 -7.76
N PRO A 128 27.59 11.74 -9.11
CA PRO A 128 27.04 12.86 -9.90
C PRO A 128 25.54 13.09 -9.67
N VAL A 129 24.77 12.04 -9.37
CA VAL A 129 23.31 12.14 -9.12
C VAL A 129 23.02 12.92 -7.85
N PHE A 130 23.87 12.77 -6.85
CA PHE A 130 23.72 13.37 -5.52
C PHE A 130 24.68 14.54 -5.27
N GLU A 131 25.27 15.12 -6.31
CA GLU A 131 26.09 16.32 -6.18
C GLU A 131 25.26 17.48 -5.57
N GLY A 132 25.81 18.13 -4.54
CA GLY A 132 25.11 19.21 -3.83
C GLY A 132 23.90 18.74 -3.00
N MET A 133 23.80 17.45 -2.69
CA MET A 133 22.75 16.90 -1.84
C MET A 133 22.67 17.62 -0.48
N HIS A 134 21.45 17.91 -0.03
CA HIS A 134 21.20 18.55 1.25
C HIS A 134 21.70 17.68 2.42
N PRO A 135 22.31 18.24 3.49
CA PRO A 135 22.84 17.46 4.61
C PRO A 135 21.83 16.53 5.29
N ASP A 136 20.56 16.95 5.37
CA ASP A 136 19.48 16.12 5.95
C ASP A 136 18.85 15.10 4.97
N HIS A 137 19.39 14.93 3.76
CA HIS A 137 18.79 14.03 2.78
C HIS A 137 18.63 12.59 3.30
N ALA A 138 19.65 12.05 3.99
CA ALA A 138 19.58 10.73 4.61
C ALA A 138 18.40 10.60 5.60
N LYS A 139 18.15 11.65 6.40
CA LYS A 139 17.03 11.66 7.35
C LYS A 139 15.67 11.72 6.64
N HIS A 140 15.57 12.49 5.56
CA HIS A 140 14.34 12.57 4.77
C HIS A 140 14.01 11.21 4.15
N VAL A 141 15.00 10.51 3.60
CA VAL A 141 14.80 9.19 2.99
C VAL A 141 14.50 8.12 4.05
N ALA A 142 15.15 8.18 5.23
CA ALA A 142 14.82 7.32 6.36
C ALA A 142 13.37 7.51 6.85
N ALA A 143 12.92 8.76 6.98
CA ALA A 143 11.54 9.06 7.35
C ALA A 143 10.54 8.58 6.28
N TRP A 144 10.85 8.79 4.99
CA TRP A 144 10.02 8.32 3.90
C TRP A 144 9.87 6.80 3.91
N LEU A 145 10.98 6.07 3.89
CA LEU A 145 10.92 4.61 3.82
C LEU A 145 10.31 4.01 5.10
N GLY A 146 10.62 4.61 6.25
CA GLY A 146 10.03 4.18 7.52
C GLY A 146 8.51 4.31 7.52
N GLU A 147 7.97 5.43 7.02
CA GLU A 147 6.52 5.62 6.86
C GLU A 147 5.92 4.60 5.88
N VAL A 148 6.54 4.40 4.72
CA VAL A 148 6.06 3.43 3.72
C VAL A 148 6.01 2.00 4.29
N PHE A 149 6.92 1.67 5.22
CA PHE A 149 7.01 0.34 5.84
C PHE A 149 6.10 0.15 7.06
N GLY A 150 5.15 1.06 7.26
CA GLY A 150 4.16 1.00 8.34
C GLY A 150 4.58 1.73 9.61
N GLY A 151 5.64 2.54 9.55
CA GLY A 151 6.03 3.44 10.63
C GLY A 151 5.19 4.73 10.69
N PRO A 152 5.51 5.65 11.61
CA PRO A 152 4.78 6.91 11.77
C PRO A 152 4.87 7.81 10.52
N THR A 153 3.88 8.70 10.34
CA THR A 153 3.72 9.61 9.18
C THR A 153 4.68 10.80 9.13
N VAL A 154 5.88 10.65 9.67
CA VAL A 154 6.84 11.75 9.89
C VAL A 154 7.20 12.47 8.59
N TYR A 155 7.35 11.74 7.48
CA TYR A 155 7.68 12.36 6.21
C TYR A 155 6.48 13.11 5.65
N SER A 156 5.30 12.50 5.65
CA SER A 156 4.07 13.14 5.18
C SER A 156 3.75 14.41 5.94
N ASP A 157 3.82 14.38 7.27
CA ASP A 157 3.49 15.52 8.13
C ASP A 157 4.46 16.70 7.93
N ARG A 158 5.74 16.42 7.63
CA ARG A 158 6.78 17.46 7.52
C ARG A 158 7.01 17.94 6.09
N HIS A 159 6.81 17.08 5.11
CA HIS A 159 7.22 17.33 3.72
C HIS A 159 6.05 17.32 2.74
N GLY A 160 4.87 16.82 3.11
CA GLY A 160 3.70 16.76 2.23
C GLY A 160 3.56 15.44 1.45
N GLY A 161 4.20 14.38 1.93
CA GLY A 161 3.94 13.01 1.51
C GLY A 161 4.37 12.69 0.08
N HIS A 162 3.63 11.80 -0.57
CA HIS A 162 4.00 11.26 -1.88
C HIS A 162 4.22 12.34 -2.96
N GLN A 163 3.39 13.38 -2.99
CA GLN A 163 3.53 14.48 -3.95
C GLN A 163 4.88 15.18 -3.82
N HIS A 164 5.33 15.39 -2.59
CA HIS A 164 6.66 15.96 -2.35
C HIS A 164 7.75 15.03 -2.85
N MET A 165 7.66 13.73 -2.54
CA MET A 165 8.67 12.76 -2.96
C MET A 165 8.81 12.71 -4.50
N ILE A 166 7.68 12.68 -5.22
CA ILE A 166 7.66 12.71 -6.68
C ILE A 166 8.31 13.99 -7.20
N SER A 167 7.99 15.15 -6.60
CA SER A 167 8.58 16.43 -7.00
C SER A 167 10.11 16.46 -6.92
N ARG A 168 10.71 15.68 -6.01
CA ARG A 168 12.17 15.58 -5.87
C ARG A 168 12.85 14.75 -6.95
N HIS A 169 12.08 13.91 -7.64
CA HIS A 169 12.55 13.07 -8.73
C HIS A 169 12.29 13.68 -10.11
N ARG A 170 11.29 14.55 -10.25
CA ARG A 170 10.94 15.18 -11.54
C ARG A 170 12.13 15.91 -12.18
N GLY A 171 12.31 15.68 -13.48
CA GLY A 171 13.32 16.34 -14.30
C GLY A 171 14.76 15.92 -13.99
N ARG A 172 14.98 14.87 -13.19
CA ARG A 172 16.31 14.34 -12.87
C ARG A 172 16.90 13.47 -13.99
N ALA A 173 16.07 13.02 -14.94
CA ALA A 173 16.49 12.15 -16.05
C ALA A 173 17.35 10.96 -15.58
N LEU A 174 16.87 10.24 -14.55
CA LEU A 174 17.59 9.09 -14.00
C LEU A 174 17.72 8.00 -15.06
N THR A 175 18.80 7.23 -15.00
CA THR A 175 19.04 6.10 -15.90
C THR A 175 18.78 4.76 -15.19
N GLU A 176 18.56 3.71 -15.97
CA GLU A 176 18.41 2.35 -15.43
C GLU A 176 19.70 1.89 -14.72
N GLU A 177 20.88 2.31 -15.20
CA GLU A 177 22.16 2.03 -14.56
C GLU A 177 22.23 2.67 -13.16
N GLN A 178 21.86 3.94 -13.03
CA GLN A 178 21.80 4.64 -11.75
C GLN A 178 20.81 3.97 -10.80
N ARG A 179 19.64 3.55 -11.31
CA ARG A 179 18.61 2.85 -10.53
C ARG A 179 19.14 1.53 -9.96
N GLN A 180 19.71 0.69 -10.82
CA GLN A 180 20.26 -0.60 -10.43
C GLN A 180 21.43 -0.45 -9.44
N ARG A 181 22.29 0.55 -9.67
CA ARG A 181 23.42 0.81 -8.79
C ARG A 181 22.99 1.30 -7.41
N TRP A 182 22.01 2.21 -7.35
CA TRP A 182 21.43 2.69 -6.10
C TRP A 182 20.84 1.53 -5.28
N MET A 183 20.07 0.65 -5.93
CA MET A 183 19.48 -0.51 -5.28
C MET A 183 20.55 -1.48 -4.75
N SER A 184 21.54 -1.84 -5.57
CA SER A 184 22.63 -2.74 -5.17
C SER A 184 23.40 -2.17 -3.98
N LEU A 185 23.78 -0.89 -4.02
CA LEU A 185 24.52 -0.26 -2.93
C LEU A 185 23.71 -0.21 -1.63
N LEU A 186 22.39 0.03 -1.71
CA LEU A 186 21.53 0.04 -0.53
C LEU A 186 21.36 -1.35 0.08
N ILE A 187 21.24 -2.39 -0.75
CA ILE A 187 21.19 -3.79 -0.28
C ILE A 187 22.48 -4.17 0.43
N ASP A 188 23.65 -3.87 -0.16
CA ASP A 188 24.95 -4.11 0.48
C ASP A 188 25.08 -3.35 1.81
N THR A 189 24.56 -2.12 1.85
CA THR A 189 24.57 -1.29 3.06
C THR A 189 23.65 -1.87 4.14
N ALA A 190 22.50 -2.42 3.77
CA ALA A 190 21.58 -3.09 4.71
C ALA A 190 22.25 -4.28 5.40
N ASP A 191 23.06 -5.06 4.68
CA ASP A 191 23.86 -6.13 5.27
C ASP A 191 24.93 -5.60 6.22
N GLN A 192 25.65 -4.56 5.79
CA GLN A 192 26.71 -3.93 6.59
C GLN A 192 26.20 -3.38 7.93
N VAL A 193 25.02 -2.77 7.95
CA VAL A 193 24.47 -2.16 9.19
C VAL A 193 23.63 -3.13 10.03
N GLY A 194 23.53 -4.40 9.61
CA GLY A 194 22.82 -5.44 10.34
C GLY A 194 21.30 -5.30 10.32
N LEU A 195 20.71 -4.86 9.20
CA LEU A 195 19.26 -4.99 9.01
C LEU A 195 18.86 -6.49 9.00
N PRO A 196 17.63 -6.85 9.43
CA PRO A 196 17.19 -8.25 9.48
C PRO A 196 17.45 -8.98 8.16
N ALA A 197 18.01 -10.19 8.22
CA ALA A 197 18.42 -10.97 7.05
C ALA A 197 17.57 -12.22 6.82
N ASP A 198 16.47 -12.38 7.58
CA ASP A 198 15.48 -13.42 7.33
C ASP A 198 14.85 -13.27 5.93
N ALA A 199 14.46 -14.41 5.34
CA ALA A 199 14.04 -14.46 3.95
C ALA A 199 12.76 -13.64 3.71
N GLU A 200 11.87 -13.64 4.69
CA GLU A 200 10.62 -12.92 4.71
C GLU A 200 10.86 -11.40 4.60
N PHE A 201 11.70 -10.84 5.48
CA PHE A 201 11.98 -9.41 5.47
C PHE A 201 12.75 -9.00 4.22
N ARG A 202 13.75 -9.79 3.82
CA ARG A 202 14.57 -9.47 2.66
C ARG A 202 13.79 -9.52 1.35
N SER A 203 12.87 -10.48 1.21
CA SER A 203 11.95 -10.53 0.07
C SER A 203 11.07 -9.28 0.00
N ALA A 204 10.47 -8.88 1.11
CA ALA A 204 9.61 -7.71 1.17
C ALA A 204 10.38 -6.39 0.93
N PHE A 205 11.54 -6.23 1.56
CA PHE A 205 12.43 -5.08 1.41
C PHE A 205 12.85 -4.88 -0.05
N VAL A 206 13.40 -5.93 -0.68
CA VAL A 206 13.85 -5.88 -2.08
C VAL A 206 12.66 -5.64 -3.02
N GLY A 207 11.51 -6.25 -2.76
CA GLY A 207 10.29 -6.01 -3.54
C GLY A 207 9.90 -4.52 -3.57
N TYR A 208 9.95 -3.83 -2.42
CA TYR A 208 9.72 -2.39 -2.39
C TYR A 208 10.79 -1.62 -3.14
N LEU A 209 12.07 -1.92 -2.92
CA LEU A 209 13.16 -1.19 -3.58
C LEU A 209 13.03 -1.29 -5.11
N GLU A 210 12.71 -2.48 -5.63
CA GLU A 210 12.49 -2.66 -7.07
C GLU A 210 11.30 -1.81 -7.55
N TRP A 211 10.16 -1.86 -6.87
CA TRP A 211 8.98 -1.07 -7.23
C TRP A 211 9.24 0.44 -7.12
N GLY A 212 9.72 0.91 -5.97
CA GLY A 212 9.92 2.32 -5.66
C GLY A 212 10.98 2.99 -6.53
N THR A 213 12.08 2.28 -6.82
CA THR A 213 13.11 2.81 -7.72
C THR A 213 12.65 2.86 -9.18
N ARG A 214 11.74 1.97 -9.62
CA ARG A 214 11.08 2.09 -10.94
C ARG A 214 10.14 3.28 -11.00
N MET A 215 9.41 3.58 -9.93
CA MET A 215 8.60 4.79 -9.84
C MET A 215 9.48 6.04 -9.91
N ALA A 216 10.61 6.06 -9.19
CA ALA A 216 11.58 7.16 -9.26
C ALA A 216 12.10 7.38 -10.69
N LEU A 217 12.44 6.29 -11.40
CA LEU A 217 12.84 6.35 -12.82
C LEU A 217 11.73 6.94 -13.69
N LEU A 218 10.51 6.40 -13.59
CA LEU A 218 9.33 6.88 -14.32
C LEU A 218 9.07 8.37 -14.11
N PHE A 219 9.04 8.82 -12.85
CA PHE A 219 8.77 10.22 -12.52
C PHE A 219 9.93 11.17 -12.85
N SER A 220 11.14 10.65 -13.07
CA SER A 220 12.28 11.48 -13.46
C SER A 220 12.33 11.85 -14.94
N GLY A 221 11.58 11.11 -15.77
CA GLY A 221 11.53 11.29 -17.22
C GLY A 221 10.76 12.54 -17.67
N PRO A 222 10.91 12.93 -18.95
CA PRO A 222 10.24 14.11 -19.52
C PRO A 222 8.72 13.97 -19.58
N ASP A 223 8.20 12.74 -19.71
CA ASP A 223 6.78 12.42 -19.82
C ASP A 223 6.23 11.79 -18.53
N ALA A 224 6.72 12.26 -17.37
CA ALA A 224 6.27 11.77 -16.07
C ALA A 224 4.73 11.91 -15.93
N PRO A 225 4.01 10.83 -15.56
CA PRO A 225 2.56 10.88 -15.46
C PRO A 225 2.11 11.86 -14.38
N ASP A 226 0.87 12.34 -14.50
CA ASP A 226 0.23 13.07 -13.41
C ASP A 226 0.08 12.14 -12.20
N SER A 227 0.38 12.69 -11.04
CA SER A 227 0.35 11.99 -9.76
C SER A 227 -0.63 12.64 -8.79
N ALA A 228 -1.39 13.65 -9.21
CA ALA A 228 -2.29 14.38 -8.33
C ALA A 228 -3.25 13.45 -7.59
N GLY A 229 -3.24 13.53 -6.25
CA GLY A 229 -4.13 12.75 -5.39
C GLY A 229 -3.65 11.33 -5.07
N GLU A 230 -2.49 10.90 -5.58
CA GLU A 230 -1.91 9.61 -5.21
C GLU A 230 -1.53 9.59 -3.72
N PRO A 231 -2.01 8.62 -2.93
CA PRO A 231 -1.68 8.51 -1.52
C PRO A 231 -0.22 8.08 -1.33
N THR A 232 0.32 8.30 -0.13
CA THR A 232 1.60 7.67 0.27
C THR A 232 1.47 6.15 0.15
N PRO A 233 2.40 5.48 -0.56
CA PRO A 233 2.35 4.03 -0.68
C PRO A 233 2.56 3.39 0.69
N ALA A 234 1.87 2.28 0.93
CA ALA A 234 2.09 1.42 2.08
C ALA A 234 2.61 0.07 1.57
N TRP A 235 3.67 -0.44 2.19
CA TRP A 235 4.32 -1.68 1.80
C TRP A 235 4.42 -2.63 3.01
N GLY A 236 3.99 -3.87 2.82
CA GLY A 236 3.98 -4.91 3.85
C GLY A 236 4.66 -6.20 3.38
N TRP A 237 4.39 -7.29 4.09
CA TRP A 237 5.05 -8.59 3.87
C TRP A 237 4.68 -9.31 2.56
N GLY A 238 3.68 -8.84 1.80
CA GLY A 238 3.22 -9.56 0.60
C GLY A 238 2.12 -8.88 -0.22
N GLU A 239 2.14 -7.55 -0.33
CA GLU A 239 1.06 -6.79 -0.99
C GLU A 239 1.62 -5.94 -2.14
N VAL A 240 1.21 -6.22 -3.38
CA VAL A 240 1.19 -5.18 -4.43
C VAL A 240 -0.01 -5.41 -5.35
N ARG A 241 -0.90 -4.42 -5.44
CA ARG A 241 -1.84 -4.34 -6.57
C ARG A 241 -1.06 -3.89 -7.81
N PRO A 242 -1.23 -4.51 -8.98
CA PRO A 242 -0.65 -4.01 -10.22
C PRO A 242 -1.05 -2.54 -10.44
N TRP A 243 -0.09 -1.70 -10.82
CA TRP A 243 -0.39 -0.33 -11.21
C TRP A 243 -1.36 -0.31 -12.41
N PRO A 244 -2.40 0.56 -12.43
CA PRO A 244 -3.29 0.66 -13.58
C PRO A 244 -2.48 0.99 -14.84
N ARG A 245 -2.55 0.14 -15.86
CA ARG A 245 -2.06 0.53 -17.18
C ARG A 245 -3.07 1.54 -17.75
N GLY A 246 -2.67 2.80 -17.84
CA GLY A 246 -3.38 3.81 -18.62
C GLY A 246 -3.35 3.48 -20.10
#